data_AF-A0A1H9B7R7-F1
#
_entry.id   AF-A0A1H9B7R7-F1
#
_cell.length_a   1.000
_cell.length_b   1.000
_cell.length_c   1.000
_cell.angle_alpha   90.00
_cell.angle_beta   90.00
_cell.angle_gamma   90.00
#
_symmetry.space_group_name_H-M   'P 1'
#
loop_
_entity.id
_entity.type
_entity.pdbx_description
1 polymer ?
#
loop_
_entity_poly.entity_id
_entity_poly.type
_entity_poly.pdbx_seq_one_letter_code
_entity_poly.pdbx_strand_id
1 'polypeptide(L)' 'GNRSRLMLDVAGYRETRRRELLEVAGNAVTQVRESGERMSLEPMNPFERKIVHDAVASAGLVSESKGEEPRRRVVVLPAS' A
#
# COMPACT_ATOMS: atom_id res chain seq x y z
N GLY A 1 -32.60 15.88 21.05
CA GLY A 1 -31.96 14.57 21.27
C GLY A 1 -30.64 14.54 20.52
N ASN A 2 -29.53 14.63 21.23
CA ASN A 2 -28.20 14.55 20.63
C ASN A 2 -27.90 13.10 20.27
N ARG A 3 -27.83 12.80 18.97
CA ARG A 3 -27.32 11.52 18.46
C ARG A 3 -25.79 11.57 18.53
N SER A 4 -25.25 11.21 19.68
CA SER A 4 -23.82 11.01 19.88
C SER A 4 -23.36 9.87 18.98
N ARG A 5 -22.66 10.20 17.90
CA ARG A 5 -22.02 9.23 17.01
C ARG A 5 -20.77 8.73 17.73
N LEU A 6 -20.91 7.68 18.54
CA LEU A 6 -19.77 6.94 19.06
C LEU A 6 -19.09 6.27 17.85
N MET A 7 -17.96 6.82 17.39
CA MET A 7 -17.05 6.05 16.56
C MET A 7 -16.49 4.95 17.45
N LEU A 8 -16.91 3.72 17.19
CA LEU A 8 -16.30 2.53 17.79
C LEU A 8 -14.92 2.39 17.14
N ASP A 9 -13.96 3.14 17.68
CA ASP A 9 -12.56 3.03 17.28
C ASP A 9 -12.07 1.69 17.81
N VAL A 10 -12.00 0.68 16.93
CA VAL A 10 -11.45 -0.63 17.28
C VAL A 10 -9.93 -0.46 17.39
N ALA A 11 -9.50 0.03 18.55
CA ALA A 11 -8.16 -0.13 19.12
C ALA A 11 -7.01 -0.22 18.10
N GLY A 12 -6.77 0.85 17.34
CA GLY A 12 -5.57 0.92 16.48
C GLY A 12 -5.59 0.02 15.24
N TYR A 13 -6.71 -0.62 14.86
CA TYR A 13 -6.79 -1.44 13.65
C TYR A 13 -6.34 -0.69 12.39
N ARG A 14 -6.68 0.60 12.27
CA ARG A 14 -6.23 1.44 11.14
C ARG A 14 -4.73 1.68 11.15
N GLU A 15 -4.14 1.86 12.32
CA GLU A 15 -2.69 2.02 12.52
C GLU A 15 -1.96 0.71 12.21
N THR A 16 -2.46 -0.41 12.74
CA THR A 16 -1.92 -1.75 12.45
C THR A 16 -1.95 -2.04 10.96
N ARG A 17 -3.10 -1.84 10.32
CA ARG A 17 -3.26 -2.06 8.88
C ARG A 17 -2.33 -1.17 8.06
N ARG A 18 -2.15 0.09 8.46
CA ARG A 18 -1.19 1.00 7.81
C ARG A 18 0.23 0.49 7.97
N ARG A 19 0.63 0.02 9.16
CA ARG A 19 1.97 -0.55 9.39
C ARG A 19 2.20 -1.80 8.55
N GLU A 20 1.24 -2.71 8.48
CA GLU A 20 1.30 -3.90 7.62
C GLU A 20 1.55 -3.51 6.15
N LEU A 21 0.81 -2.51 5.64
CA LEU A 21 0.97 -2.05 4.26
C LEU A 21 2.33 -1.38 4.00
N LEU A 22 2.84 -0.64 4.98
CA LEU A 22 4.17 -0.05 4.91
C LEU A 22 5.26 -1.13 4.91
N GLU A 23 5.09 -2.18 5.71
CA GLU A 23 6.02 -3.32 5.74
C GLU A 23 5.99 -4.09 4.42
N VAL A 24 4.80 -4.38 3.89
CA VAL A 24 4.61 -5.01 2.57
C VAL A 24 5.24 -4.16 1.47
N ALA A 25 5.03 -2.84 1.48
CA ALA A 25 5.63 -1.93 0.53
C ALA A 25 7.17 -1.90 0.65
N GLY A 26 7.71 -1.84 1.87
CA GLY A 26 9.15 -1.86 2.11
C GLY A 26 9.82 -3.17 1.69
N ASN A 27 9.17 -4.31 1.94
CA ASN A 27 9.62 -5.62 1.48
C ASN A 27 9.60 -5.71 -0.05
N ALA A 28 8.53 -5.21 -0.70
CA ALA A 28 8.45 -5.17 -2.15
C ALA A 28 9.50 -4.26 -2.77
N VAL A 29 9.73 -3.08 -2.20
CA VAL A 29 10.82 -2.18 -2.60
C VAL A 29 12.17 -2.88 -2.50
N THR A 30 12.45 -3.56 -1.38
CA THR A 30 13.72 -4.25 -1.15
C THR A 30 13.90 -5.37 -2.16
N GLN A 31 12.91 -6.23 -2.35
CA GLN A 31 12.96 -7.30 -3.36
C GLN A 31 13.13 -6.76 -4.77
N VAL A 32 12.42 -5.70 -5.16
CA VAL A 32 12.55 -5.09 -6.50
C VAL A 32 13.95 -4.50 -6.70
N ARG A 33 14.54 -3.90 -5.66
CA ARG A 33 15.92 -3.40 -5.70
C ARG A 33 16.96 -4.51 -5.80
N GLU A 34 16.74 -5.63 -5.11
CA GLU A 34 17.68 -6.77 -5.12
C GLU A 34 17.54 -7.64 -6.36
N SER A 35 16.32 -7.96 -6.78
CA SER A 35 16.04 -8.75 -7.98
C SER A 35 16.26 -7.96 -9.27
N GLY A 36 16.04 -6.65 -9.23
CA GLY A 36 15.94 -5.82 -10.44
C GLY A 36 14.70 -6.13 -11.28
N GLU A 37 13.73 -6.88 -10.74
CA GLU A 37 12.49 -7.23 -11.43
C GLU A 37 11.30 -6.51 -10.82
N ARG A 38 10.28 -6.22 -11.64
CA ARG A 38 9.02 -5.64 -11.17
C ARG A 38 8.26 -6.60 -10.27
N MET A 39 7.67 -6.10 -9.19
CA MET A 39 6.85 -6.89 -8.27
C MET A 39 5.42 -6.38 -8.25
N SER A 40 4.45 -7.30 -8.43
CA SER A 40 3.03 -6.99 -8.23
C SER A 40 2.58 -7.34 -6.83
N LEU A 41 1.98 -6.39 -6.13
CA LEU A 41 1.37 -6.58 -4.83
C LEU A 41 -0.06 -7.12 -4.95
N GLU A 42 -0.64 -7.47 -3.81
CA GLU A 42 -2.03 -7.88 -3.73
C GLU A 42 -2.99 -6.75 -4.13
N PRO A 43 -4.15 -7.07 -4.73
CA PRO A 43 -5.17 -6.08 -5.00
C PRO A 43 -5.68 -5.47 -3.70
N MET A 44 -5.70 -4.14 -3.64
CA MET A 44 -5.96 -3.38 -2.42
C MET A 44 -6.84 -2.17 -2.72
N ASN A 45 -7.53 -1.67 -1.71
CA ASN A 45 -8.47 -0.57 -1.87
C ASN A 45 -7.74 0.76 -2.22
N PRO A 46 -8.45 1.79 -2.72
CA PRO A 46 -7.81 3.05 -3.13
C PRO A 46 -6.95 3.72 -2.04
N PHE A 47 -7.34 3.59 -0.76
CA PHE A 47 -6.60 4.16 0.37
C PHE A 47 -5.30 3.40 0.63
N GLU A 48 -5.36 2.06 0.62
CA GLU A 48 -4.18 1.20 0.77
C GLU A 48 -3.19 1.42 -0.39
N ARG A 49 -3.69 1.51 -1.63
CA ARG A 49 -2.84 1.83 -2.78
C ARG A 49 -2.09 3.13 -2.58
N LYS A 50 -2.76 4.17 -2.07
CA LYS A 50 -2.12 5.47 -1.83
C LYS A 50 -0.95 5.35 -0.84
N ILE A 51 -1.13 4.64 0.27
CA ILE A 51 -0.07 4.42 1.26
C ILE A 51 1.13 3.71 0.63
N VAL A 52 0.87 2.66 -0.17
CA VAL A 52 1.93 1.91 -0.85
C VAL A 52 2.64 2.78 -1.88
N HIS A 53 1.90 3.54 -2.71
CA HIS A 53 2.49 4.48 -3.67
C HIS A 53 3.38 5.51 -2.99
N ASP A 54 2.91 6.11 -1.89
CA ASP A 54 3.69 7.08 -1.12
C ASP A 54 4.96 6.44 -0.53
N ALA A 55 4.87 5.21 -0.02
CA ALA A 55 6.02 4.47 0.53
C ALA A 55 7.06 4.09 -0.54
N VAL A 56 6.60 3.62 -1.71
CA VAL A 56 7.45 3.27 -2.84
C VAL A 56 8.17 4.51 -3.40
N ALA A 57 7.43 5.62 -3.57
CA ALA A 57 8.00 6.89 -4.00
C ALA A 57 9.02 7.43 -2.99
N SER A 58 8.74 7.31 -1.68
CA SER A 58 9.69 7.67 -0.62
C SER A 58 10.96 6.82 -0.64
N ALA A 59 10.92 5.60 -1.19
CA ALA A 59 12.08 4.75 -1.37
C ALA A 59 12.83 5.01 -2.69
N GLY A 60 12.36 5.94 -3.52
CA GLY A 60 12.98 6.27 -4.81
C GLY A 60 12.67 5.27 -5.93
N LEU A 61 11.67 4.42 -5.75
CA LEU A 61 11.16 3.53 -6.80
C LEU A 61 9.91 4.11 -7.45
N VAL A 62 9.49 3.51 -8.56
CA VAL A 62 8.26 3.88 -9.28
C VAL A 62 7.20 2.81 -9.02
N SER A 63 5.96 3.22 -8.78
CA SER A 63 4.83 2.31 -8.70
C SER A 63 3.75 2.66 -9.71
N GLU A 64 3.08 1.65 -10.25
CA GLU A 64 1.96 1.78 -11.18
C GLU A 64 0.76 0.99 -10.69
N SER A 65 -0.45 1.50 -10.89
CA SER A 65 -1.66 0.73 -10.59
C SER A 65 -2.13 -0.01 -11.83
N LYS A 66 -2.04 -1.34 -11.84
CA LYS A 66 -2.49 -2.20 -12.96
C LYS A 66 -3.79 -2.93 -12.61
N GLY A 67 -4.65 -3.09 -13.61
CA GLY A 67 -5.94 -3.77 -13.50
C GLY A 67 -7.11 -2.85 -13.21
N GLU A 68 -8.31 -3.43 -13.23
CA GLU A 68 -9.59 -2.75 -12.98
C GLU A 68 -10.14 -3.09 -11.60
N GLU A 69 -10.92 -2.20 -11.01
CA GLU A 69 -11.55 -2.42 -9.71
C GLU A 69 -12.52 -3.62 -9.79
N PRO A 70 -12.54 -4.55 -8.81
CA PRO A 70 -11.83 -4.58 -7.53
C PRO A 70 -10.45 -5.26 -7.56
N ARG A 71 -10.01 -5.77 -8.72
CA ARG A 71 -8.73 -6.49 -8.88
C ARG A 71 -7.54 -5.56 -9.16
N ARG A 72 -7.70 -4.26 -8.90
CA ARG A 72 -6.69 -3.24 -9.15
C ARG A 72 -5.58 -3.37 -8.11
N ARG A 73 -4.37 -3.61 -8.60
CA ARG A 73 -3.18 -3.88 -7.80
C ARG A 73 -2.08 -2.87 -8.07
N VAL A 74 -1.18 -2.70 -7.11
CA VAL A 74 0.02 -1.86 -7.27
C VAL A 74 1.16 -2.74 -7.77
N VAL A 75 1.88 -2.27 -8.78
CA VAL A 75 3.08 -2.89 -9.32
C VAL A 75 4.23 -1.95 -9.05
N VAL A 76 5.21 -2.42 -8.29
CA VAL A 76 6.45 -1.71 -8.00
C VAL A 76 7.45 -2.03 -9.11
N LEU A 77 8.03 -1.00 -9.70
CA LEU A 77 8.99 -1.05 -10.79
C LEU A 77 10.39 -0.71 -10.24
N PRO A 78 11.44 -1.40 -10.70
CA PRO A 78 12.81 -1.05 -10.37
C PRO A 78 13.17 0.31 -10.97
N ALA A 79 13.95 1.11 -10.24
CA ALA A 79 14.60 2.28 -10.82
C ALA A 79 15.61 1.77 -11.86
N SER A 80 15.46 2.23 -13.10
CA SER A 80 16.39 1.94 -14.21
C SER A 80 17.71 2.66 -14.04
#